data_AF-A0A2H1J2D1-F1
#
_entry.id   AF-A0A2H1J2D1-F1
#
_cell.length_a   1.000
_cell.length_b   1.000
_cell.length_c   1.000
_cell.angle_alpha   90.00
_cell.angle_beta   90.00
_cell.angle_gamma   90.00
#
_symmetry.space_group_name_H-M   'P 1'
#
loop_
_entity.id
_entity.type
_entity.pdbx_description
1 polymer ?
#
loop_
_entity_poly.entity_id
_entity_poly.type
_entity_poly.pdbx_seq_one_letter_code
_entity_poly.pdbx_strand_id
1 'polypeptide(L)'
;MNDLDAVPAQYPYLRIGHLGEESHRDDGRILEGIGTHVTLESADIEEEIKHGLDLAVISPSLLESADAPAELDAALDLLTACEGSGIPTVLFAEGEEDLETRVAGVVSHVVTTDASVYRSATTRFGRERALLVKSVFDPRKVLLEGAGETEALTPEAVARRRTTIDERSPKAQADAIAEWLGFTVEPLPTVTAIVVSRKAENLDVTLANLRRQEYPNIDVLLTIDPMYAQAAREAISEWDIPARLEVSQPGGTLADRLNLGIFRAHGDLVTVFEENALYGSHHVSDLVQAALYSGADLVGKASWHVYDEAKDIMVARAPATQRSFGELPALGTMMMRRETASRFGFSRRASGINWPLTERVSNEASGVYSIHAYDTVLPKKGQDLRSLERRTHESSAFPFRRL
;
A
#
# COMPACT_ATOMS: atom_id res chain seq x y z
N MET A 1 6.18 13.06 -21.98
CA MET A 1 7.52 12.99 -21.38
C MET A 1 7.25 12.86 -19.90
N ASN A 2 7.31 11.63 -19.40
CA ASN A 2 6.88 11.29 -18.04
C ASN A 2 7.85 11.95 -17.08
N ASP A 3 7.40 12.98 -16.38
CA ASP A 3 8.14 13.54 -15.27
C ASP A 3 8.02 12.54 -14.11
N LEU A 4 8.83 11.48 -14.17
CA LEU A 4 9.03 10.52 -13.07
C LEU A 4 9.57 11.23 -11.82
N ASP A 5 10.03 12.48 -11.96
CA ASP A 5 10.57 13.36 -10.92
C ASP A 5 9.50 14.19 -10.19
N ALA A 6 8.24 14.17 -10.62
CA ALA A 6 7.19 14.97 -10.00
C ALA A 6 6.37 14.17 -8.98
N VAL A 7 6.59 14.53 -7.71
CA VAL A 7 5.95 14.08 -6.46
C VAL A 7 6.60 12.83 -5.84
N PRO A 8 7.48 12.99 -4.83
CA PRO A 8 7.90 11.88 -3.99
C PRO A 8 6.66 11.32 -3.29
N ALA A 9 6.60 10.00 -3.19
CA ALA A 9 5.58 9.30 -2.42
C ALA A 9 5.52 9.91 -0.99
N GLN A 10 4.44 10.64 -0.69
CA GLN A 10 4.24 11.35 0.58
C GLN A 10 3.86 10.35 1.69
N TYR A 11 4.81 9.56 2.17
CA TYR A 11 4.50 8.58 3.20
C TYR A 11 5.46 8.65 4.38
N PRO A 12 5.39 9.71 5.21
CA PRO A 12 6.09 9.69 6.48
C PRO A 12 5.35 8.75 7.45
N TYR A 13 5.89 7.56 7.66
CA TYR A 13 5.37 6.59 8.64
C TYR A 13 5.90 6.83 10.05
N LEU A 14 7.02 7.54 10.16
CA LEU A 14 7.69 7.92 11.40
C LEU A 14 7.89 9.44 11.48
N ARG A 15 7.96 10.01 12.68
CA ARG A 15 8.53 11.32 12.97
C ARG A 15 9.90 11.12 13.60
N ILE A 16 10.95 11.41 12.85
CA ILE A 16 12.33 11.07 13.18
C ILE A 16 13.09 12.34 13.55
N GLY A 17 13.60 12.39 14.78
CA GLY A 17 14.48 13.45 15.24
C GLY A 17 15.91 13.19 14.79
N HIS A 18 16.64 14.21 14.35
CA HIS A 18 18.03 14.11 13.95
C HIS A 18 18.89 15.05 14.80
N LEU A 19 19.98 14.52 15.34
CA LEU A 19 20.92 15.28 16.17
C LEU A 19 22.37 15.07 15.67
N GLY A 20 23.01 16.15 15.26
CA GLY A 20 24.35 16.21 14.68
C GLY A 20 24.32 16.29 13.15
N GLU A 21 25.46 16.69 12.54
CA GLU A 21 25.59 16.70 11.07
C GLU A 21 25.35 15.30 10.50
N GLU A 22 24.40 15.18 9.57
CA GLU A 22 24.15 13.93 8.86
C GLU A 22 25.31 13.58 7.93
N SER A 23 25.77 12.33 7.94
CA SER A 23 26.73 11.84 6.97
C SER A 23 26.11 11.88 5.56
N HIS A 24 26.57 12.80 4.72
CA HIS A 24 26.20 12.90 3.32
C HIS A 24 26.95 11.86 2.46
N ARG A 25 26.88 10.55 2.77
CA ARG A 25 27.33 9.55 1.79
C ARG A 25 26.24 9.40 0.72
N ASP A 26 26.65 9.46 -0.55
CA ASP A 26 25.87 9.67 -1.79
C ASP A 26 24.79 8.59 -2.11
N ASP A 27 24.55 7.66 -1.20
CA ASP A 27 23.89 6.38 -1.44
C ASP A 27 22.44 6.36 -0.94
N GLY A 28 21.80 7.53 -0.81
CA GLY A 28 20.45 7.66 -0.27
C GLY A 28 20.40 7.37 1.24
N ARG A 29 19.68 8.21 1.99
CA ARG A 29 19.64 8.03 3.45
C ARG A 29 18.95 6.70 3.75
N ILE A 30 19.49 5.89 4.66
CA ILE A 30 18.89 4.58 5.03
C ILE A 30 17.43 4.75 5.50
N LEU A 31 17.12 5.92 6.06
CA LEU A 31 15.78 6.31 6.52
C LEU A 31 15.02 7.22 5.53
N GLU A 32 15.56 7.50 4.34
CA GLU A 32 14.93 8.38 3.37
C GLU A 32 13.56 7.84 2.95
N GLY A 33 12.54 8.68 3.08
CA GLY A 33 11.16 8.31 2.76
C GLY A 33 10.47 7.41 3.78
N ILE A 34 11.13 7.02 4.88
CA ILE A 34 10.48 6.30 6.00
C ILE A 34 9.64 7.26 6.83
N GLY A 35 10.12 8.48 7.06
CA GLY A 35 9.51 9.41 8.02
C GLY A 35 9.70 10.88 7.71
N THR A 36 9.04 11.72 8.49
CA THR A 36 9.27 13.17 8.54
C THR A 36 10.53 13.44 9.35
N HIS A 37 11.47 14.19 8.78
CA HIS A 37 12.68 14.60 9.45
C HIS A 37 12.43 15.84 10.33
N VAL A 38 12.93 15.80 11.56
CA VAL A 38 12.91 16.90 12.54
C VAL A 38 14.34 17.15 13.02
N THR A 39 14.87 18.34 12.79
CA THR A 39 16.20 18.75 13.26
C THR A 39 16.15 19.14 14.74
N LEU A 40 16.96 18.50 15.59
CA LEU A 40 16.90 18.66 17.05
C LEU A 40 17.90 19.68 17.62
N GLU A 41 18.98 20.07 16.92
CA GLU A 41 20.04 20.94 17.47
C GLU A 41 19.54 22.33 17.92
N SER A 42 18.42 22.78 17.37
CA SER A 42 17.83 24.09 17.69
C SER A 42 16.36 24.00 18.13
N ALA A 43 15.83 22.79 18.27
CA ALA A 43 14.45 22.57 18.67
C ALA A 43 14.31 22.50 20.19
N ASP A 44 13.13 22.89 20.69
CA ASP A 44 12.74 22.55 22.06
C ASP A 44 12.38 21.06 22.10
N ILE A 45 13.27 20.25 22.67
CA ILE A 45 13.10 18.80 22.72
C ILE A 45 11.82 18.38 23.44
N GLU A 46 11.39 19.12 24.48
CA GLU A 46 10.15 18.81 25.19
C GLU A 46 8.92 19.09 24.32
N GLU A 47 8.99 20.11 23.46
CA GLU A 47 7.94 20.41 22.50
C GLU A 47 7.88 19.35 21.39
N GLU A 48 9.04 18.94 20.85
CA GLU A 48 9.09 17.88 19.81
C GLU A 48 8.62 16.52 20.32
N ILE A 49 8.96 16.17 21.57
CA ILE A 49 8.43 14.96 22.22
C ILE A 49 6.89 15.04 22.35
N LYS A 50 6.34 16.20 22.73
CA LYS A 50 4.88 16.42 22.77
C LYS A 50 4.23 16.34 21.39
N HIS A 51 4.96 16.68 20.33
CA HIS A 51 4.53 16.53 18.94
C HIS A 51 4.64 15.09 18.40
N GLY A 52 5.08 14.14 19.22
CA GLY A 52 5.07 12.71 18.90
C GLY A 52 6.30 12.28 18.12
N LEU A 53 7.49 12.55 18.64
CA LEU A 53 8.74 11.99 18.12
C LEU A 53 8.74 10.46 18.31
N ASP A 54 9.01 9.67 17.28
CA ASP A 54 9.04 8.21 17.38
C ASP A 54 10.42 7.68 17.76
N LEU A 55 11.47 8.29 17.22
CA LEU A 55 12.87 7.96 17.54
C LEU A 55 13.80 9.14 17.24
N ALA A 56 14.97 9.14 17.88
CA ALA A 56 16.03 10.13 17.65
C ALA A 56 17.27 9.47 17.02
N VAL A 57 17.60 9.85 15.79
CA VAL A 57 18.81 9.48 15.07
C VAL A 57 19.97 10.36 15.49
N ILE A 58 21.04 9.73 15.95
CA ILE A 58 22.21 10.43 16.47
C ILE A 58 23.37 10.24 15.51
N SER A 59 23.94 11.34 15.05
CA SER A 59 25.10 11.32 14.18
C SER A 59 26.31 10.69 14.90
N PRO A 60 27.08 9.80 14.25
CA PRO A 60 28.27 9.18 14.86
C PRO A 60 29.32 10.21 15.31
N SER A 61 29.36 11.39 14.67
CA SER A 61 30.33 12.45 14.97
C SER A 61 29.92 13.35 16.12
N LEU A 62 28.66 13.32 16.60
CA LEU A 62 28.11 14.30 17.53
C LEU A 62 28.96 14.52 18.79
N LEU A 63 29.40 13.44 19.44
CA LEU A 63 30.21 13.51 20.67
C LEU A 63 31.71 13.63 20.41
N GLU A 64 32.13 13.50 19.15
CA GLU A 64 33.52 13.66 18.72
C GLU A 64 33.80 15.10 18.23
N SER A 65 32.78 15.79 17.73
CA SER A 65 32.85 17.19 17.27
C SER A 65 32.70 18.23 18.37
N ALA A 66 32.37 17.82 19.60
CA ALA A 66 32.22 18.73 20.73
C ALA A 66 33.59 19.26 21.19
N ASP A 67 33.90 20.50 20.84
CA ASP A 67 35.16 21.15 21.17
C ASP A 67 35.17 21.71 22.61
N ALA A 68 33.98 22.01 23.15
CA ALA A 68 33.79 22.53 24.50
C ALA A 68 33.02 21.55 25.40
N PRO A 69 33.37 21.43 26.70
CA PRO A 69 32.62 20.59 27.64
C PRO A 69 31.11 20.88 27.69
N ALA A 70 30.72 22.14 27.51
CA ALA A 70 29.32 22.55 27.49
C ALA A 70 28.53 21.99 26.30
N GLU A 71 29.18 21.80 25.14
CA GLU A 71 28.55 21.21 23.95
C GLU A 71 28.33 19.70 24.16
N LEU A 72 29.30 19.04 24.78
CA LEU A 72 29.21 17.63 25.17
C LEU A 72 28.09 17.41 26.19
N ASP A 73 28.04 18.24 27.24
CA ASP A 73 26.99 18.17 28.27
C ASP A 73 25.60 18.38 27.65
N ALA A 74 25.45 19.38 26.77
CA ALA A 74 24.19 19.63 26.08
C ALA A 74 23.74 18.45 25.20
N ALA A 75 24.66 17.81 24.47
CA ALA A 75 24.35 16.64 23.67
C ALA A 75 23.91 15.44 24.54
N LEU A 76 24.59 15.20 25.66
CA LEU A 76 24.23 14.13 26.61
C LEU A 76 22.89 14.40 27.31
N ASP A 77 22.61 15.65 27.66
CA ASP A 77 21.32 16.07 28.24
C ASP A 77 20.16 15.80 27.27
N LEU A 78 20.34 16.10 25.97
CA LEU A 78 19.35 15.80 24.93
C LEU A 78 19.09 14.29 24.77
N LEU A 79 20.15 13.47 24.74
CA LEU A 79 20.02 12.01 24.69
C LEU A 79 19.25 11.48 25.91
N THR A 80 19.59 12.01 27.09
CA THR A 80 18.93 11.64 28.35
C THR A 80 17.46 12.04 28.35
N ALA A 81 17.11 13.21 27.79
CA ALA A 81 15.74 13.68 27.69
C ALA A 81 14.88 12.78 26.76
N CYS A 82 15.43 12.37 25.61
CA CYS A 82 14.78 11.42 24.70
C CYS A 82 14.47 10.10 25.41
N GLU A 83 15.50 9.45 25.97
CA GLU A 83 15.34 8.14 26.61
C GLU A 83 14.46 8.20 27.86
N GLY A 84 14.60 9.26 28.66
CA GLY A 84 13.76 9.50 29.83
C GLY A 84 12.28 9.68 29.49
N SER A 85 11.96 10.06 28.24
CA SER A 85 10.61 10.19 27.71
C SER A 85 10.15 8.96 26.92
N GLY A 86 10.96 7.89 26.90
CA GLY A 86 10.66 6.66 26.16
C GLY A 86 10.92 6.74 24.66
N ILE A 87 11.64 7.77 24.19
CA ILE A 87 12.03 7.91 22.78
C ILE A 87 13.38 7.24 22.56
N PRO A 88 13.46 6.15 21.77
CA PRO A 88 14.71 5.44 21.52
C PRO A 88 15.70 6.34 20.78
N THR A 89 16.94 6.37 21.29
CA THR A 89 18.08 6.98 20.62
C THR A 89 18.78 5.94 19.76
N VAL A 90 19.01 6.25 18.50
CA VAL A 90 19.48 5.29 17.49
C VAL A 90 20.70 5.84 16.77
N LEU A 91 21.76 5.04 16.73
CA LEU A 91 22.86 5.26 15.79
C LEU A 91 22.59 4.46 14.51
N PHE A 92 22.55 5.13 13.37
CA PHE A 92 22.60 4.47 12.07
C PHE A 92 24.06 4.28 11.67
N ALA A 93 24.57 3.06 11.81
CA ALA A 93 25.95 2.72 11.50
C ALA A 93 26.09 2.30 10.03
N GLU A 94 26.87 3.06 9.27
CA GLU A 94 27.19 2.79 7.87
C GLU A 94 28.48 1.95 7.76
N GLY A 95 29.37 2.06 8.75
CA GLY A 95 30.64 1.33 8.80
C GLY A 95 30.99 0.81 10.19
N GLU A 96 32.04 0.00 10.28
CA GLU A 96 32.57 -0.47 11.57
C GLU A 96 33.19 0.68 12.37
N GLU A 97 33.69 1.73 11.70
CA GLU A 97 34.21 2.93 12.34
C GLU A 97 33.18 3.63 13.24
N ASP A 98 31.89 3.60 12.86
CA ASP A 98 30.81 4.21 13.63
C ASP A 98 30.62 3.52 14.98
N LEU A 99 30.92 2.21 15.06
CA LEU A 99 30.80 1.41 16.28
C LEU A 99 31.90 1.73 17.30
N GLU A 100 32.96 2.42 16.89
CA GLU A 100 34.06 2.86 17.76
C GLU A 100 33.81 4.23 18.40
N THR A 101 32.78 4.96 17.94
CA THR A 101 32.44 6.29 18.45
C THR A 101 31.90 6.25 19.87
N ARG A 102 32.00 7.37 20.60
CA ARG A 102 31.33 7.52 21.90
C ARG A 102 29.82 7.39 21.79
N VAL A 103 29.24 7.83 20.67
CA VAL A 103 27.80 7.76 20.38
C VAL A 103 27.31 6.31 20.44
N ALA A 104 28.01 5.38 19.78
CA ALA A 104 27.66 3.95 19.80
C ALA A 104 27.62 3.35 21.22
N GLY A 105 28.43 3.90 22.13
CA GLY A 105 28.45 3.51 23.53
C GLY A 105 27.23 3.96 24.33
N VAL A 106 26.62 5.09 23.99
CA VAL A 106 25.58 5.73 24.80
C VAL A 106 24.17 5.62 24.25
N VAL A 107 23.99 5.46 22.93
CA VAL A 107 22.65 5.31 22.34
C VAL A 107 21.99 4.00 22.74
N SER A 108 20.67 3.97 22.82
CA SER A 108 19.92 2.76 23.14
C SER A 108 20.11 1.65 22.09
N HIS A 109 20.09 1.99 20.80
CA HIS A 109 20.16 1.02 19.70
C HIS A 109 21.11 1.43 18.56
N VAL A 110 21.62 0.43 17.86
CA VAL A 110 22.39 0.55 16.61
C VAL A 110 21.59 -0.11 15.49
N VAL A 111 21.31 0.65 14.43
CA VAL A 111 20.63 0.15 13.23
C VAL A 111 21.60 0.21 12.06
N THR A 112 21.58 -0.79 11.19
CA THR A 112 22.43 -0.82 10.00
C THR A 112 21.77 -1.62 8.87
N THR A 113 22.19 -1.35 7.64
CA THR A 113 21.87 -2.19 6.47
C THR A 113 22.99 -3.19 6.13
N ASP A 114 24.16 -3.05 6.76
CA ASP A 114 25.32 -3.89 6.47
C ASP A 114 25.40 -5.09 7.42
N ALA A 115 25.38 -6.30 6.85
CA ALA A 115 25.39 -7.53 7.63
C ALA A 115 26.71 -7.75 8.42
N SER A 116 27.83 -7.18 7.97
CA SER A 116 29.10 -7.20 8.71
C SER A 116 29.07 -6.26 9.90
N VAL A 117 28.62 -5.01 9.71
CA VAL A 117 28.42 -4.04 10.79
C VAL A 117 27.44 -4.60 11.83
N TYR A 118 26.34 -5.23 11.41
CA TYR A 118 25.40 -5.90 12.31
C TYR A 118 26.05 -7.01 13.14
N ARG A 119 26.90 -7.86 12.55
CA ARG A 119 27.62 -8.91 13.30
C ARG A 119 28.59 -8.30 14.32
N SER A 120 29.27 -7.22 13.96
CA SER A 120 30.19 -6.51 14.84
C SER A 120 29.43 -5.82 15.99
N ALA A 121 28.31 -5.15 15.69
CA ALA A 121 27.44 -4.51 16.67
C ALA A 121 26.82 -5.52 17.65
N THR A 122 26.28 -6.64 17.16
CA THR A 122 25.72 -7.70 18.03
C THR A 122 26.78 -8.34 18.94
N THR A 123 28.02 -8.45 18.47
CA THR A 123 29.14 -8.98 19.27
C THR A 123 29.55 -7.99 20.36
N ARG A 124 29.54 -6.68 20.06
CA ARG A 124 30.01 -5.62 20.96
C ARG A 124 28.96 -5.16 21.97
N PHE A 125 27.72 -4.99 21.53
CA PHE A 125 26.66 -4.34 22.30
C PHE A 125 25.51 -5.27 22.69
N GLY A 126 25.48 -6.50 22.17
CA GLY A 126 24.37 -7.44 22.39
C GLY A 126 23.36 -7.46 21.24
N ARG A 127 22.56 -8.52 21.17
CA ARG A 127 21.58 -8.72 20.09
C ARG A 127 20.36 -7.81 20.23
N GLU A 128 20.02 -7.46 21.45
CA GLU A 128 18.92 -6.57 21.84
C GLU A 128 19.18 -5.10 21.47
N ARG A 129 20.45 -4.73 21.25
CA ARG A 129 20.84 -3.36 20.87
C ARG A 129 21.12 -3.19 19.37
N ALA A 130 21.13 -4.26 18.58
CA ALA A 130 21.50 -4.17 17.17
C ALA A 130 20.37 -4.69 16.27
N LEU A 131 20.00 -3.91 15.25
CA LEU A 131 18.99 -4.27 14.25
C LEU A 131 19.55 -4.18 12.84
N LEU A 132 19.35 -5.25 12.06
CA LEU A 132 19.63 -5.25 10.61
C LEU A 132 18.33 -4.94 9.86
N VAL A 133 18.29 -3.79 9.18
CA VAL A 133 17.19 -3.41 8.28
C VAL A 133 17.61 -3.62 6.83
N LYS A 134 16.64 -3.65 5.91
CA LYS A 134 16.92 -3.68 4.47
C LYS A 134 17.04 -2.24 3.97
N SER A 135 17.88 -2.02 2.96
CA SER A 135 17.90 -0.71 2.31
C SER A 135 16.55 -0.42 1.67
N VAL A 136 16.03 0.77 1.97
CA VAL A 136 14.77 1.26 1.44
C VAL A 136 14.88 1.37 -0.07
N PHE A 137 13.85 0.89 -0.75
CA PHE A 137 13.70 1.06 -2.18
C PHE A 137 12.47 1.91 -2.45
N ASP A 138 12.56 2.85 -3.39
CA ASP A 138 11.42 3.66 -3.83
C ASP A 138 10.36 2.77 -4.52
N PRO A 139 9.21 2.51 -3.88
CA PRO A 139 8.20 1.61 -4.43
C PRO A 139 7.62 2.12 -5.75
N ARG A 140 7.65 3.44 -6.00
CA ARG A 140 7.21 4.05 -7.25
C ARG A 140 8.07 3.57 -8.41
N LYS A 141 9.39 3.48 -8.24
CA LYS A 141 10.31 2.98 -9.28
C LYS A 141 10.01 1.52 -9.64
N VAL A 142 9.72 0.65 -8.65
CA VAL A 142 9.34 -0.74 -8.93
C VAL A 142 7.98 -0.82 -9.62
N LEU A 143 7.02 -0.04 -9.13
CA LEU A 143 5.66 -0.04 -9.65
C LEU A 143 5.60 0.42 -11.10
N LEU A 144 6.32 1.49 -11.42
CA LEU A 144 6.36 2.11 -12.74
C LEU A 144 7.46 1.54 -13.64
N GLU A 145 8.13 0.45 -13.23
CA GLU A 145 9.12 -0.23 -14.06
C GLU A 145 8.48 -0.68 -15.39
N GLY A 146 9.05 -0.20 -16.51
CA GLY A 146 8.52 -0.42 -17.85
C GLY A 146 7.12 0.17 -18.10
N ALA A 147 6.72 1.21 -17.35
CA ALA A 147 5.46 1.91 -17.59
C ALA A 147 5.41 2.49 -19.02
N GLY A 148 4.30 2.24 -19.71
CA GLY A 148 4.11 2.61 -21.13
C GLY A 148 4.70 1.63 -22.15
N GLU A 149 5.38 0.56 -21.71
CA GLU A 149 5.75 -0.54 -22.59
C GLU A 149 4.52 -1.38 -22.97
N THR A 150 4.53 -1.92 -24.18
CA THR A 150 3.43 -2.75 -24.68
C THR A 150 3.59 -4.24 -24.33
N GLU A 151 4.77 -4.64 -23.86
CA GLU A 151 5.01 -6.02 -23.40
C GLU A 151 4.27 -6.26 -22.08
N ALA A 152 3.56 -7.38 -22.02
CA ALA A 152 2.92 -7.82 -20.79
C ALA A 152 3.99 -8.25 -19.77
N LEU A 153 3.82 -7.86 -18.51
CA LEU A 153 4.62 -8.44 -17.43
C LEU A 153 4.40 -9.95 -17.39
N THR A 154 5.41 -10.72 -16.96
CA THR A 154 5.21 -12.13 -16.62
C THR A 154 4.65 -12.26 -15.19
N PRO A 155 4.04 -13.39 -14.82
CA PRO A 155 3.61 -13.63 -13.45
C PRO A 155 4.78 -13.53 -12.45
N GLU A 156 5.97 -13.99 -12.82
CA GLU A 156 7.17 -13.93 -12.00
C GLU A 156 7.64 -12.49 -11.78
N ALA A 157 7.52 -11.63 -12.81
CA ALA A 157 7.83 -10.21 -12.68
C ALA A 157 6.86 -9.51 -11.70
N VAL A 158 5.56 -9.85 -11.76
CA VAL A 158 4.57 -9.34 -10.80
C VAL A 158 4.84 -9.83 -9.39
N ALA A 159 5.13 -11.12 -9.21
CA ALA A 159 5.47 -11.69 -7.91
C ALA A 159 6.74 -11.04 -7.32
N ARG A 160 7.79 -10.86 -8.14
CA ARG A 160 9.01 -10.16 -7.72
C ARG A 160 8.74 -8.71 -7.33
N ARG A 161 7.89 -7.99 -8.07
CA ARG A 161 7.47 -6.62 -7.72
C ARG A 161 6.82 -6.59 -6.33
N ARG A 162 5.87 -7.50 -6.06
CA ARG A 162 5.20 -7.59 -4.76
C ARG A 162 6.20 -7.82 -3.63
N THR A 163 7.05 -8.84 -3.75
CA THR A 163 8.08 -9.14 -2.74
C THR A 163 9.01 -7.94 -2.50
N THR A 164 9.48 -7.26 -3.55
CA THR A 164 10.33 -6.08 -3.38
C THR A 164 9.63 -4.98 -2.59
N ILE A 165 8.36 -4.67 -2.91
CA ILE A 165 7.61 -3.61 -2.20
C ILE A 165 7.30 -4.03 -0.76
N ASP A 166 6.83 -5.26 -0.55
CA ASP A 166 6.44 -5.78 0.76
C ASP A 166 7.64 -5.89 1.72
N GLU A 167 8.85 -6.09 1.19
CA GLU A 167 10.05 -6.25 2.01
C GLU A 167 10.93 -5.01 2.12
N ARG A 168 10.87 -4.08 1.16
CA ARG A 168 11.83 -2.97 1.05
C ARG A 168 11.19 -1.59 0.89
N SER A 169 9.86 -1.48 0.89
CA SER A 169 9.21 -0.18 0.94
C SER A 169 9.54 0.57 2.23
N PRO A 170 9.40 1.90 2.26
CA PRO A 170 9.58 2.66 3.49
C PRO A 170 8.62 2.20 4.59
N LYS A 171 7.39 1.76 4.24
CA LYS A 171 6.44 1.16 5.19
C LYS A 171 7.00 -0.09 5.83
N ALA A 172 7.52 -1.01 5.02
CA ALA A 172 8.08 -2.27 5.51
C ALA A 172 9.26 -2.02 6.46
N GLN A 173 10.09 -1.01 6.19
CA GLN A 173 11.19 -0.66 7.10
C GLN A 173 10.67 0.05 8.35
N ALA A 174 9.67 0.93 8.25
CA ALA A 174 9.02 1.55 9.40
C ALA A 174 8.41 0.51 10.34
N ASP A 175 7.70 -0.48 9.79
CA ASP A 175 7.13 -1.61 10.53
C ASP A 175 8.22 -2.41 11.26
N ALA A 176 9.31 -2.75 10.56
CA ALA A 176 10.41 -3.52 11.15
C ALA A 176 11.10 -2.76 12.31
N ILE A 177 11.31 -1.45 12.14
CA ILE A 177 11.90 -0.59 13.17
C ILE A 177 10.95 -0.48 14.38
N ALA A 178 9.66 -0.23 14.13
CA ALA A 178 8.67 -0.04 15.18
C ALA A 178 8.37 -1.33 15.96
N GLU A 179 8.26 -2.47 15.28
CA GLU A 179 8.12 -3.79 15.92
C GLU A 179 9.32 -4.06 16.84
N TRP A 180 10.53 -3.76 16.38
CA TRP A 180 11.74 -3.97 17.17
C TRP A 180 11.82 -3.05 18.39
N LEU A 181 11.52 -1.75 18.20
CA LEU A 181 11.62 -0.74 19.25
C LEU A 181 10.39 -0.71 20.17
N GLY A 182 9.35 -1.47 19.86
CA GLY A 182 8.17 -1.65 20.72
C GLY A 182 7.17 -0.50 20.64
N PHE A 183 7.09 0.20 19.51
CA PHE A 183 6.06 1.21 19.24
C PHE A 183 5.23 0.86 18.00
N THR A 184 4.17 1.62 17.74
CA THR A 184 3.23 1.37 16.63
C THR A 184 3.36 2.44 15.56
N VAL A 185 3.47 2.02 14.30
CA VAL A 185 3.29 2.93 13.15
C VAL A 185 1.87 2.90 12.65
N GLU A 186 1.52 3.91 11.85
CA GLU A 186 0.23 3.95 11.16
C GLU A 186 0.01 2.67 10.33
N PRO A 187 -1.14 1.99 10.46
CA PRO A 187 -1.41 0.81 9.68
C PRO A 187 -1.56 1.14 8.19
N LEU A 188 -1.49 0.10 7.35
CA LEU A 188 -1.87 0.24 5.94
C LEU A 188 -3.34 0.71 5.82
N PRO A 189 -3.69 1.48 4.77
CA PRO A 189 -5.01 2.10 4.65
C PRO A 189 -6.16 1.10 4.70
N THR A 190 -7.25 1.42 5.38
CA THR A 190 -8.43 0.54 5.32
C THR A 190 -9.09 0.67 3.94
N VAL A 191 -9.45 -0.45 3.31
CA VAL A 191 -10.14 -0.51 2.03
C VAL A 191 -11.60 -0.88 2.25
N THR A 192 -12.55 -0.02 1.89
CA THR A 192 -13.95 -0.43 1.77
C THR A 192 -14.19 -1.08 0.41
N ALA A 193 -14.46 -2.38 0.38
CA ALA A 193 -14.88 -3.12 -0.79
C ALA A 193 -16.39 -3.00 -0.98
N ILE A 194 -16.81 -2.21 -1.97
CA ILE A 194 -18.22 -1.97 -2.31
C ILE A 194 -18.67 -3.05 -3.29
N VAL A 195 -19.63 -3.86 -2.83
CA VAL A 195 -20.26 -4.91 -3.64
C VAL A 195 -21.68 -4.48 -3.99
N VAL A 196 -21.97 -4.40 -5.28
CA VAL A 196 -23.35 -4.28 -5.77
C VAL A 196 -23.75 -5.60 -6.42
N SER A 197 -24.60 -6.35 -5.73
CA SER A 197 -25.22 -7.54 -6.32
C SER A 197 -26.61 -7.22 -6.87
N ARG A 198 -26.87 -7.70 -8.08
CA ARG A 198 -28.18 -7.64 -8.76
C ARG A 198 -28.86 -9.00 -8.80
N LYS A 199 -28.19 -10.06 -8.31
CA LYS A 199 -28.73 -11.41 -8.23
C LYS A 199 -28.17 -12.16 -7.03
N ALA A 200 -29.06 -12.72 -6.21
CA ALA A 200 -28.68 -13.52 -5.05
C ALA A 200 -27.69 -14.66 -5.37
N GLU A 201 -27.84 -15.32 -6.53
CA GLU A 201 -27.00 -16.46 -6.95
C GLU A 201 -25.51 -16.15 -7.18
N ASN A 202 -25.16 -14.86 -7.32
CA ASN A 202 -23.79 -14.39 -7.55
C ASN A 202 -23.08 -13.95 -6.26
N LEU A 203 -23.81 -13.88 -5.14
CA LEU A 203 -23.23 -13.46 -3.86
C LEU A 203 -22.14 -14.42 -3.42
N ASP A 204 -22.33 -15.73 -3.59
CA ASP A 204 -21.34 -16.75 -3.23
C ASP A 204 -19.98 -16.51 -3.88
N VAL A 205 -19.96 -16.28 -5.20
CA VAL A 205 -18.70 -16.06 -5.92
C VAL A 205 -18.04 -14.76 -5.48
N THR A 206 -18.84 -13.73 -5.20
CA THR A 206 -18.32 -12.43 -4.74
C THR A 206 -17.73 -12.53 -3.33
N LEU A 207 -18.41 -13.23 -2.43
CA LEU A 207 -17.94 -13.48 -1.07
C LEU A 207 -16.71 -14.39 -1.09
N ALA A 208 -16.63 -15.38 -1.99
CA ALA A 208 -15.43 -16.17 -2.22
C ALA A 208 -14.24 -15.29 -2.67
N ASN A 209 -14.46 -14.37 -3.61
CA ASN A 209 -13.45 -13.41 -4.06
C ASN A 209 -12.92 -12.53 -2.93
N LEU A 210 -13.80 -12.09 -2.02
CA LEU A 210 -13.42 -11.28 -0.87
C LEU A 210 -12.65 -12.10 0.16
N ARG A 211 -13.12 -13.31 0.49
CA ARG A 211 -12.50 -14.20 1.47
C ARG A 211 -11.07 -14.60 1.11
N ARG A 212 -10.76 -14.70 -0.18
CA ARG A 212 -9.41 -15.05 -0.66
C ARG A 212 -8.44 -13.88 -0.73
N GLN A 213 -8.86 -12.64 -0.48
CA GLN A 213 -7.94 -11.50 -0.51
C GLN A 213 -6.91 -11.62 0.63
N GLU A 214 -5.65 -11.35 0.31
CA GLU A 214 -4.56 -11.36 1.29
C GLU A 214 -4.34 -9.99 1.96
N TYR A 215 -4.96 -8.94 1.43
CA TYR A 215 -4.89 -7.62 2.04
C TYR A 215 -5.60 -7.62 3.40
N PRO A 216 -4.94 -7.21 4.51
CA PRO A 216 -5.46 -7.45 5.85
C PRO A 216 -6.60 -6.49 6.25
N ASN A 217 -6.64 -5.28 5.68
CA ASN A 217 -7.51 -4.20 6.16
C ASN A 217 -8.70 -3.97 5.20
N ILE A 218 -9.53 -5.00 4.99
CA ILE A 218 -10.73 -4.91 4.13
C ILE A 218 -12.00 -4.79 4.97
N ASP A 219 -12.76 -3.72 4.72
CA ASP A 219 -14.13 -3.52 5.18
C ASP A 219 -15.11 -3.86 4.04
N VAL A 220 -15.92 -4.90 4.20
CA VAL A 220 -16.84 -5.34 3.14
C VAL A 220 -18.19 -4.65 3.28
N LEU A 221 -18.65 -4.00 2.21
CA LEU A 221 -19.93 -3.28 2.18
C LEU A 221 -20.79 -3.74 0.99
N LEU A 222 -21.87 -4.46 1.28
CA LEU A 222 -22.86 -4.86 0.30
C LEU A 222 -23.94 -3.78 0.18
N THR A 223 -24.06 -3.14 -0.99
CA THR A 223 -25.16 -2.21 -1.29
C THR A 223 -26.20 -2.88 -2.19
N ILE A 224 -27.30 -3.34 -1.58
CA ILE A 224 -28.19 -4.34 -2.18
C ILE A 224 -29.59 -3.80 -2.38
N ASP A 225 -30.23 -4.20 -3.48
CA ASP A 225 -31.66 -3.93 -3.68
C ASP A 225 -32.49 -4.63 -2.57
N PRO A 226 -33.53 -3.98 -2.01
CA PRO A 226 -34.38 -4.57 -0.98
C PRO A 226 -34.87 -5.99 -1.29
N MET A 227 -35.10 -6.32 -2.56
CA MET A 227 -35.55 -7.65 -2.97
C MET A 227 -34.55 -8.78 -2.68
N TYR A 228 -33.25 -8.46 -2.57
CA TYR A 228 -32.18 -9.43 -2.30
C TYR A 228 -31.61 -9.31 -0.89
N ALA A 229 -32.15 -8.43 -0.06
CA ALA A 229 -31.61 -8.16 1.28
C ALA A 229 -31.60 -9.42 2.16
N GLN A 230 -32.60 -10.29 2.05
CA GLN A 230 -32.65 -11.53 2.82
C GLN A 230 -31.56 -12.52 2.40
N ALA A 231 -31.44 -12.79 1.10
CA ALA A 231 -30.40 -13.66 0.56
C ALA A 231 -28.99 -13.13 0.87
N ALA A 232 -28.80 -11.81 0.86
CA ALA A 232 -27.53 -11.21 1.27
C ALA A 232 -27.19 -11.47 2.74
N ARG A 233 -28.16 -11.38 3.66
CA ARG A 233 -27.92 -11.70 5.08
C ARG A 233 -27.56 -13.17 5.28
N GLU A 234 -28.26 -14.06 4.59
CA GLU A 234 -27.99 -15.50 4.62
C GLU A 234 -26.57 -15.79 4.11
N ALA A 235 -26.21 -15.28 2.92
CA ALA A 235 -24.89 -15.48 2.34
C ALA A 235 -23.76 -14.91 3.23
N ILE A 236 -23.93 -13.71 3.80
CA ILE A 236 -22.95 -13.13 4.75
C ILE A 236 -22.75 -14.06 5.96
N SER A 237 -23.84 -14.59 6.51
CA SER A 237 -23.78 -15.50 7.65
C SER A 237 -23.15 -16.84 7.31
N GLU A 238 -23.41 -17.38 6.12
CA GLU A 238 -22.87 -18.67 5.67
C GLU A 238 -21.37 -18.59 5.37
N TRP A 239 -20.92 -17.51 4.76
CA TRP A 239 -19.52 -17.31 4.42
C TRP A 239 -18.65 -16.84 5.60
N ASP A 240 -19.27 -16.46 6.73
CA ASP A 240 -18.59 -15.96 7.92
C ASP A 240 -17.61 -14.82 7.57
N ILE A 241 -18.09 -13.86 6.76
CA ILE A 241 -17.34 -12.67 6.38
C ILE A 241 -17.89 -11.48 7.16
N PRO A 242 -17.06 -10.69 7.85
CA PRO A 242 -17.51 -9.48 8.54
C PRO A 242 -17.89 -8.40 7.51
N ALA A 243 -19.13 -8.46 7.04
CA ALA A 243 -19.66 -7.57 6.02
C ALA A 243 -20.84 -6.75 6.53
N ARG A 244 -20.88 -5.46 6.15
CA ARG A 244 -22.03 -4.59 6.35
C ARG A 244 -22.99 -4.70 5.18
N LEU A 245 -24.29 -4.65 5.48
CA LEU A 245 -25.35 -4.65 4.48
C LEU A 245 -26.09 -3.31 4.51
N GLU A 246 -26.06 -2.58 3.40
CA GLU A 246 -26.82 -1.35 3.18
C GLU A 246 -27.88 -1.61 2.13
N VAL A 247 -29.15 -1.50 2.54
CA VAL A 247 -30.28 -1.70 1.64
C VAL A 247 -30.57 -0.40 0.89
N SER A 248 -30.47 -0.43 -0.44
CA SER A 248 -30.71 0.74 -1.28
C SER A 248 -32.19 1.08 -1.42
N GLN A 249 -32.50 2.22 -2.03
CA GLN A 249 -33.88 2.48 -2.46
C GLN A 249 -34.30 1.47 -3.56
N PRO A 250 -35.57 1.00 -3.55
CA PRO A 250 -36.11 0.15 -4.61
C PRO A 250 -36.00 0.83 -5.98
N GLY A 251 -35.62 0.06 -7.01
CA GLY A 251 -35.59 0.57 -8.39
C GLY A 251 -34.43 1.55 -8.69
N GLY A 252 -33.49 1.73 -7.77
CA GLY A 252 -32.29 2.53 -8.00
C GLY A 252 -31.40 1.96 -9.11
N THR A 253 -30.57 2.81 -9.70
CA THR A 253 -29.56 2.40 -10.71
C THR A 253 -28.34 1.74 -10.05
N LEU A 254 -27.45 1.14 -10.85
CA LEU A 254 -26.14 0.68 -10.36
C LEU A 254 -25.33 1.84 -9.77
N ALA A 255 -25.32 3.00 -10.44
CA ALA A 255 -24.66 4.19 -9.95
C ALA A 255 -25.20 4.65 -8.58
N ASP A 256 -26.52 4.56 -8.35
CA ASP A 256 -27.11 4.90 -7.05
C ASP A 256 -26.62 3.99 -5.92
N ARG A 257 -26.50 2.69 -6.18
CA ARG A 257 -26.00 1.72 -5.20
C ARG A 257 -24.51 1.87 -4.93
N LEU A 258 -23.72 2.15 -5.96
CA LEU A 258 -22.29 2.45 -5.80
C LEU A 258 -22.09 3.75 -4.99
N ASN A 259 -22.85 4.81 -5.29
CA ASN A 259 -22.78 6.07 -4.56
C ASN A 259 -23.25 5.96 -3.12
N LEU A 260 -24.28 5.14 -2.85
CA LEU A 260 -24.64 4.77 -1.48
C LEU A 260 -23.46 4.07 -0.77
N GLY A 261 -22.75 3.20 -1.48
CA GLY A 261 -21.57 2.51 -0.98
C GLY A 261 -20.45 3.49 -0.61
N ILE A 262 -20.14 4.43 -1.50
CA ILE A 262 -19.16 5.51 -1.24
C ILE A 262 -19.57 6.31 0.00
N PHE A 263 -20.84 6.71 0.08
CA PHE A 263 -21.36 7.48 1.21
C PHE A 263 -21.26 6.75 2.56
N ARG A 264 -21.32 5.41 2.54
CA ARG A 264 -21.27 4.53 3.72
C ARG A 264 -19.90 3.89 3.95
N ALA A 265 -18.90 4.23 3.13
CA ALA A 265 -17.56 3.71 3.24
C ALA A 265 -16.84 4.32 4.45
N HIS A 266 -16.10 3.48 5.18
CA HIS A 266 -15.29 3.92 6.32
C HIS A 266 -13.79 3.90 6.01
N GLY A 267 -13.36 3.14 4.99
CA GLY A 267 -11.96 3.04 4.62
C GLY A 267 -11.39 4.33 4.03
N ASP A 268 -10.07 4.43 4.04
CA ASP A 268 -9.30 5.49 3.37
C ASP A 268 -9.39 5.36 1.85
N LEU A 269 -9.49 4.10 1.39
CA LEU A 269 -9.65 3.71 0.00
C LEU A 269 -11.01 3.04 -0.20
N VAL A 270 -11.59 3.21 -1.37
CA VAL A 270 -12.78 2.47 -1.81
C VAL A 270 -12.47 1.71 -3.09
N THR A 271 -12.92 0.46 -3.16
CA THR A 271 -12.80 -0.36 -4.36
C THR A 271 -14.13 -1.01 -4.72
N VAL A 272 -14.34 -1.29 -5.99
CA VAL A 272 -15.59 -1.89 -6.49
C VAL A 272 -15.35 -3.35 -6.84
N PHE A 273 -16.18 -4.23 -6.28
CA PHE A 273 -16.21 -5.64 -6.66
C PHE A 273 -17.47 -5.94 -7.47
N GLU A 274 -17.29 -6.42 -8.69
CA GLU A 274 -18.40 -6.84 -9.55
C GLU A 274 -18.80 -8.29 -9.27
N GLU A 275 -20.10 -8.52 -9.13
CA GLU A 275 -20.66 -9.84 -8.81
C GLU A 275 -20.42 -10.92 -9.88
N ASN A 276 -20.04 -10.48 -11.09
CA ASN A 276 -19.81 -11.33 -12.23
C ASN A 276 -18.32 -11.36 -12.63
N ALA A 277 -17.39 -11.06 -11.71
CA ALA A 277 -15.95 -11.15 -11.95
C ALA A 277 -15.28 -12.20 -11.06
N LEU A 278 -14.10 -12.69 -11.46
CA LEU A 278 -13.20 -13.43 -10.58
C LEU A 278 -11.98 -12.57 -10.25
N TYR A 279 -11.61 -12.56 -8.98
CA TYR A 279 -10.47 -11.82 -8.47
C TYR A 279 -9.48 -12.78 -7.81
N GLY A 280 -8.19 -12.58 -8.09
CA GLY A 280 -7.11 -13.30 -7.43
C GLY A 280 -6.87 -12.79 -6.01
N SER A 281 -6.08 -13.51 -5.20
CA SER A 281 -5.82 -13.18 -3.79
C SER A 281 -5.08 -11.86 -3.59
N HIS A 282 -4.33 -11.40 -4.59
CA HIS A 282 -3.56 -10.15 -4.49
C HIS A 282 -4.24 -8.96 -5.17
N HIS A 283 -5.49 -9.11 -5.64
CA HIS A 283 -6.19 -8.05 -6.37
C HIS A 283 -6.23 -6.73 -5.60
N VAL A 284 -6.64 -6.76 -4.32
CA VAL A 284 -6.70 -5.57 -3.47
C VAL A 284 -5.30 -5.07 -3.13
N SER A 285 -4.36 -5.95 -2.76
CA SER A 285 -3.00 -5.56 -2.41
C SER A 285 -2.30 -4.81 -3.54
N ASP A 286 -2.43 -5.26 -4.79
CA ASP A 286 -1.85 -4.57 -5.94
C ASP A 286 -2.48 -3.19 -6.18
N LEU A 287 -3.79 -3.07 -5.99
CA LEU A 287 -4.48 -1.78 -6.11
C LEU A 287 -4.07 -0.83 -4.99
N VAL A 288 -3.90 -1.31 -3.76
CA VAL A 288 -3.41 -0.49 -2.64
C VAL A 288 -1.99 0.00 -2.92
N GLN A 289 -1.08 -0.89 -3.33
CA GLN A 289 0.28 -0.50 -3.71
C GLN A 289 0.26 0.56 -4.82
N ALA A 290 -0.63 0.43 -5.80
CA ALA A 290 -0.77 1.42 -6.85
C ALA A 290 -1.33 2.76 -6.32
N ALA A 291 -2.36 2.74 -5.49
CA ALA A 291 -2.96 3.94 -4.91
C ALA A 291 -1.97 4.70 -4.02
N LEU A 292 -1.10 3.97 -3.32
CA LEU A 292 -0.01 4.55 -2.56
C LEU A 292 1.09 5.10 -3.49
N TYR A 293 1.67 4.29 -4.37
CA TYR A 293 2.97 4.64 -4.95
C TYR A 293 2.90 5.27 -6.36
N SER A 294 1.78 5.17 -7.08
CA SER A 294 1.65 5.76 -8.43
C SER A 294 1.39 7.27 -8.41
N GLY A 295 0.97 7.83 -7.28
CA GLY A 295 0.55 9.24 -7.20
C GLY A 295 -0.78 9.54 -7.92
N ALA A 296 -1.48 8.52 -8.43
CA ALA A 296 -2.79 8.68 -9.04
C ALA A 296 -3.92 8.72 -8.01
N ASP A 297 -4.95 9.51 -8.29
CA ASP A 297 -6.18 9.57 -7.49
C ASP A 297 -7.08 8.35 -7.67
N LEU A 298 -6.92 7.70 -8.83
CA LEU A 298 -7.68 6.54 -9.25
C LEU A 298 -6.73 5.52 -9.85
N VAL A 299 -6.83 4.28 -9.38
CA VAL A 299 -6.08 3.15 -9.92
C VAL A 299 -7.01 2.03 -10.33
N GLY A 300 -6.56 1.16 -11.23
CA GLY A 300 -7.34 0.00 -11.62
C GLY A 300 -6.71 -0.79 -12.76
N LYS A 301 -7.51 -1.63 -13.42
CA LYS A 301 -7.07 -2.44 -14.56
C LYS A 301 -7.80 -2.02 -15.82
N ALA A 302 -7.12 -1.31 -16.71
CA ALA A 302 -7.61 -1.02 -18.07
C ALA A 302 -7.37 -2.20 -19.03
N SER A 303 -6.56 -3.18 -18.62
CA SER A 303 -6.37 -4.48 -19.27
C SER A 303 -6.76 -5.59 -18.32
N TRP A 304 -7.47 -6.60 -18.81
CA TRP A 304 -7.93 -7.72 -17.98
C TRP A 304 -7.98 -9.02 -18.78
N HIS A 305 -8.04 -10.15 -18.08
CA HIS A 305 -8.16 -11.45 -18.71
C HIS A 305 -9.62 -11.81 -18.98
N VAL A 306 -9.85 -12.49 -20.10
CA VAL A 306 -11.13 -13.05 -20.50
C VAL A 306 -10.92 -14.49 -20.92
N TYR A 307 -11.80 -15.39 -20.49
CA TYR A 307 -11.77 -16.79 -20.93
C TYR A 307 -12.50 -16.96 -22.27
N ASP A 308 -11.84 -17.61 -23.22
CA ASP A 308 -12.41 -17.99 -24.50
C ASP A 308 -12.80 -19.47 -24.49
N GLU A 309 -14.06 -19.75 -24.12
CA GLU A 309 -14.61 -21.12 -24.03
C GLU A 309 -14.43 -21.94 -25.32
N ALA A 310 -14.52 -21.31 -26.49
CA ALA A 310 -14.43 -22.02 -27.77
C ALA A 310 -13.01 -22.52 -28.06
N LYS A 311 -12.01 -21.85 -27.51
CA LYS A 311 -10.59 -22.16 -27.71
C LYS A 311 -9.93 -22.76 -26.48
N ASP A 312 -10.63 -22.76 -25.34
CA ASP A 312 -10.14 -23.16 -24.04
C ASP A 312 -8.84 -22.42 -23.64
N ILE A 313 -8.81 -21.11 -23.86
CA ILE A 313 -7.66 -20.25 -23.55
C ILE A 313 -8.07 -18.97 -22.83
N MET A 314 -7.13 -18.37 -22.12
CA MET A 314 -7.24 -17.00 -21.62
C MET A 314 -6.65 -16.02 -22.59
N VAL A 315 -7.32 -14.87 -22.74
CA VAL A 315 -6.86 -13.78 -23.59
C VAL A 315 -6.84 -12.50 -22.78
N ALA A 316 -5.72 -11.79 -22.80
CA ALA A 316 -5.64 -10.42 -22.29
C ALA A 316 -6.36 -9.47 -23.25
N ARG A 317 -7.30 -8.67 -22.72
CA ARG A 317 -7.94 -7.57 -23.44
C ARG A 317 -7.15 -6.30 -23.24
N ALA A 318 -7.03 -5.52 -24.31
CA ALA A 318 -6.28 -4.26 -24.33
C ALA A 318 -4.88 -4.38 -23.68
N PRO A 319 -4.03 -5.36 -24.04
CA PRO A 319 -2.77 -5.62 -23.34
C PRO A 319 -1.82 -4.42 -23.27
N ALA A 320 -1.93 -3.47 -24.21
CA ALA A 320 -1.14 -2.25 -24.27
C ALA A 320 -1.55 -1.16 -23.25
N THR A 321 -2.64 -1.35 -22.49
CA THR A 321 -3.10 -0.40 -21.46
C THR A 321 -2.67 -0.80 -20.05
N GLN A 322 -1.69 -1.70 -19.93
CA GLN A 322 -1.09 -2.08 -18.65
C GLN A 322 0.01 -1.10 -18.27
N ARG A 323 0.21 -0.88 -16.96
CA ARG A 323 1.27 -0.02 -16.41
C ARG A 323 1.29 1.38 -17.06
N SER A 324 0.13 1.97 -17.31
CA SER A 324 0.01 3.22 -18.06
C SER A 324 -0.87 4.22 -17.33
N PHE A 325 -0.58 5.50 -17.52
CA PHE A 325 -1.42 6.59 -17.04
C PHE A 325 -2.49 6.95 -18.06
N GLY A 326 -3.62 7.48 -17.57
CA GLY A 326 -4.71 8.02 -18.39
C GLY A 326 -5.67 6.98 -19.00
N GLU A 327 -5.35 5.69 -18.87
CA GLU A 327 -6.22 4.61 -19.36
C GLU A 327 -7.35 4.32 -18.37
N LEU A 328 -8.59 4.25 -18.86
CA LEU A 328 -9.78 4.03 -18.05
C LEU A 328 -9.86 2.57 -17.56
N PRO A 329 -9.84 2.33 -16.23
CA PRO A 329 -10.02 0.98 -15.71
C PRO A 329 -11.44 0.43 -15.89
N ALA A 330 -11.55 -0.89 -15.95
CA ALA A 330 -12.84 -1.57 -15.86
C ALA A 330 -13.48 -1.33 -14.48
N LEU A 331 -14.82 -1.18 -14.43
CA LEU A 331 -15.57 -0.77 -13.22
C LEU A 331 -15.20 -1.60 -12.00
N GLY A 332 -15.31 -2.93 -12.10
CA GLY A 332 -15.00 -3.84 -11.00
C GLY A 332 -13.52 -3.95 -10.65
N THR A 333 -12.65 -3.09 -11.17
CA THR A 333 -11.21 -3.10 -10.85
C THR A 333 -10.73 -1.77 -10.30
N MET A 334 -11.64 -0.80 -10.17
CA MET A 334 -11.31 0.55 -9.75
C MET A 334 -11.06 0.59 -8.25
N MET A 335 -10.04 1.36 -7.86
CA MET A 335 -9.80 1.81 -6.50
C MET A 335 -9.48 3.29 -6.52
N MET A 336 -9.91 4.02 -5.50
CA MET A 336 -9.70 5.45 -5.37
C MET A 336 -9.67 5.85 -3.90
N ARG A 337 -9.07 7.00 -3.59
CA ARG A 337 -9.22 7.61 -2.26
C ARG A 337 -10.70 7.88 -2.00
N ARG A 338 -11.17 7.62 -0.78
CA ARG A 338 -12.57 7.84 -0.41
C ARG A 338 -13.00 9.29 -0.62
N GLU A 339 -12.11 10.25 -0.39
CA GLU A 339 -12.34 11.67 -0.66
C GLU A 339 -12.61 11.92 -2.14
N THR A 340 -11.74 11.41 -3.03
CA THR A 340 -11.91 11.46 -4.49
C THR A 340 -13.24 10.82 -4.90
N ALA A 341 -13.57 9.65 -4.37
CA ALA A 341 -14.83 8.96 -4.62
C ALA A 341 -16.04 9.81 -4.24
N SER A 342 -15.99 10.41 -3.04
CA SER A 342 -17.07 11.22 -2.47
C SER A 342 -17.28 12.51 -3.26
N ARG A 343 -16.19 13.09 -3.76
CA ARG A 343 -16.22 14.32 -4.56
C ARG A 343 -16.83 14.11 -5.94
N PHE A 344 -16.49 13.01 -6.61
CA PHE A 344 -16.88 12.82 -8.02
C PHE A 344 -18.11 11.93 -8.21
N GLY A 345 -18.19 10.82 -7.47
CA GLY A 345 -19.26 9.83 -7.55
C GLY A 345 -19.46 9.20 -8.94
N PHE A 346 -20.26 8.14 -8.99
CA PHE A 346 -20.68 7.51 -10.23
C PHE A 346 -21.87 8.25 -10.86
N SER A 347 -21.88 8.32 -12.19
CA SER A 347 -22.92 9.03 -12.92
C SER A 347 -24.09 8.13 -13.30
N ARG A 348 -25.29 8.71 -13.29
CA ARG A 348 -26.51 8.08 -13.84
C ARG A 348 -26.59 8.12 -15.37
N ARG A 349 -25.64 8.76 -16.06
CA ARG A 349 -25.70 8.96 -17.51
C ARG A 349 -25.59 7.63 -18.26
N ALA A 350 -26.38 7.50 -19.33
CA ALA A 350 -26.39 6.34 -20.21
C ALA A 350 -25.08 6.15 -21.02
N SER A 351 -24.23 7.19 -21.12
CA SER A 351 -22.95 7.17 -21.83
C SER A 351 -21.86 6.34 -21.16
N GLY A 352 -22.17 5.65 -20.06
CA GLY A 352 -21.26 4.80 -19.30
C GLY A 352 -21.12 5.28 -17.85
N ILE A 353 -21.33 4.37 -16.91
CA ILE A 353 -21.31 4.64 -15.46
C ILE A 353 -19.97 5.26 -15.01
N ASN A 354 -18.87 4.88 -15.68
CA ASN A 354 -17.50 5.27 -15.34
C ASN A 354 -17.04 6.57 -16.02
N TRP A 355 -17.67 6.95 -17.14
CA TRP A 355 -17.15 8.01 -18.04
C TRP A 355 -17.00 9.38 -17.36
N PRO A 356 -17.95 9.86 -16.53
CA PRO A 356 -17.82 11.18 -15.91
C PRO A 356 -16.88 11.23 -14.72
N LEU A 357 -16.53 10.08 -14.13
CA LEU A 357 -15.61 10.02 -13.01
C LEU A 357 -14.16 10.15 -13.51
N THR A 358 -13.82 9.47 -14.61
CA THR A 358 -12.50 9.67 -15.22
C THR A 358 -12.35 11.01 -15.88
N GLU A 359 -13.31 11.52 -16.67
CA GLU A 359 -13.18 12.85 -17.31
C GLU A 359 -12.91 13.97 -16.29
N ARG A 360 -13.43 13.83 -15.07
CA ARG A 360 -13.27 14.81 -13.99
C ARG A 360 -11.97 14.62 -13.19
N VAL A 361 -11.49 13.39 -13.06
CA VAL A 361 -10.20 13.05 -12.44
C VAL A 361 -9.02 13.28 -13.41
N SER A 362 -9.24 13.12 -14.72
CA SER A 362 -8.22 13.16 -15.78
C SER A 362 -7.94 14.55 -16.35
N ASN A 363 -8.47 15.62 -15.76
CA ASN A 363 -8.04 16.98 -16.11
C ASN A 363 -6.57 17.25 -15.72
N GLU A 364 -5.95 16.32 -14.98
CA GLU A 364 -4.52 16.22 -14.78
C GLU A 364 -4.07 14.85 -15.32
N ALA A 365 -3.05 14.81 -16.19
CA ALA A 365 -2.58 13.58 -16.85
C ALA A 365 -2.08 12.49 -15.88
N SER A 366 -1.89 12.83 -14.61
CA SER A 366 -1.48 11.98 -13.49
C SER A 366 -2.64 11.39 -12.68
N GLY A 367 -3.90 11.75 -12.95
CA GLY A 367 -5.03 11.38 -12.09
C GLY A 367 -5.43 9.90 -12.11
N VAL A 368 -5.08 9.15 -13.16
CA VAL A 368 -5.47 7.74 -13.34
C VAL A 368 -4.28 6.86 -13.71
N TYR A 369 -4.09 5.74 -13.01
CA TYR A 369 -3.06 4.74 -13.31
C TYR A 369 -3.61 3.31 -13.45
N SER A 370 -3.27 2.66 -14.55
CA SER A 370 -3.62 1.27 -14.85
C SER A 370 -2.49 0.32 -14.47
N ILE A 371 -2.78 -0.71 -13.67
CA ILE A 371 -1.84 -1.75 -13.26
C ILE A 371 -1.82 -2.91 -14.27
N HIS A 372 -1.11 -3.99 -13.95
CA HIS A 372 -1.08 -5.21 -14.76
C HIS A 372 -2.43 -5.95 -14.79
N ALA A 373 -2.63 -6.81 -15.79
CA ALA A 373 -3.89 -7.53 -16.01
C ALA A 373 -4.11 -8.77 -15.12
N TYR A 374 -3.08 -9.28 -14.43
CA TYR A 374 -3.19 -10.46 -13.53
C TYR A 374 -4.16 -10.24 -12.37
N ASP A 375 -4.64 -11.30 -11.72
CA ASP A 375 -5.57 -11.27 -10.58
C ASP A 375 -6.99 -10.79 -10.91
N THR A 376 -7.36 -10.76 -12.20
CA THR A 376 -8.73 -10.43 -12.61
C THR A 376 -9.15 -11.16 -13.88
N VAL A 377 -10.33 -11.79 -13.82
CA VAL A 377 -11.05 -12.30 -14.97
C VAL A 377 -12.42 -11.64 -15.05
N LEU A 378 -12.70 -11.01 -16.18
CA LEU A 378 -14.04 -10.52 -16.50
C LEU A 378 -14.64 -11.43 -17.59
N PRO A 379 -15.75 -12.13 -17.33
CA PRO A 379 -16.36 -13.03 -18.30
C PRO A 379 -16.93 -12.25 -19.49
N LYS A 380 -16.98 -12.91 -20.65
CA LYS A 380 -17.70 -12.39 -21.81
C LYS A 380 -19.19 -12.32 -21.48
N LYS A 381 -19.91 -11.41 -22.14
CA LYS A 381 -21.38 -11.34 -22.03
C LYS A 381 -21.99 -12.70 -22.33
N GLY A 382 -22.78 -13.23 -21.39
CA GLY A 382 -23.47 -14.51 -21.51
C GLY A 382 -22.69 -15.73 -20.98
N GLN A 383 -21.45 -15.56 -20.51
CA GLN A 383 -20.72 -16.61 -19.79
C GLN A 383 -21.14 -16.65 -18.31
N ASP A 384 -21.18 -17.86 -17.76
CA ASP A 384 -21.43 -18.12 -16.34
C ASP A 384 -20.09 -18.25 -15.59
N LEU A 385 -20.03 -17.70 -14.38
CA LEU A 385 -18.84 -17.81 -13.54
C LEU A 385 -18.64 -19.22 -12.98
N ARG A 386 -19.74 -19.95 -12.68
CA ARG A 386 -19.67 -21.30 -12.08
C ARG A 386 -19.12 -22.34 -13.05
N SER A 387 -19.23 -22.11 -14.36
CA SER A 387 -18.58 -22.94 -15.38
C SER A 387 -17.09 -22.60 -15.53
N LEU A 388 -16.73 -21.34 -15.28
CA LEU A 388 -15.37 -20.83 -15.42
C LEU A 388 -14.48 -21.26 -14.25
N GLU A 389 -14.95 -21.13 -13.01
CA GLU A 389 -14.23 -21.58 -11.80
C GLU A 389 -13.81 -23.06 -11.88
N ARG A 390 -14.68 -23.93 -12.41
CA ARG A 390 -14.36 -25.36 -12.57
C ARG A 390 -13.27 -25.64 -13.60
N ARG A 391 -13.16 -24.80 -14.63
CA ARG A 391 -12.23 -25.00 -15.76
C ARG A 391 -10.87 -24.34 -15.55
N THR A 392 -10.81 -23.23 -14.80
CA THR A 392 -9.55 -22.54 -14.48
C THR A 392 -8.61 -23.37 -13.61
N HIS A 393 -9.11 -24.37 -12.90
CA HIS A 393 -8.31 -25.32 -12.12
C HIS A 393 -7.39 -26.22 -12.98
N GLU A 394 -7.66 -26.37 -14.28
CA GLU A 394 -6.95 -27.31 -15.16
C GLU A 394 -5.97 -26.63 -16.14
N SER A 395 -5.94 -25.30 -16.19
CA SER A 395 -5.09 -24.56 -17.14
C SER A 395 -3.76 -24.12 -16.52
N SER A 396 -2.64 -24.58 -17.09
CA SER A 396 -1.29 -24.14 -16.74
C SER A 396 -0.99 -22.67 -17.10
N ALA A 397 -1.87 -22.02 -17.86
CA ALA A 397 -1.78 -20.61 -18.23
C ALA A 397 -2.20 -19.65 -17.10
N PHE A 398 -2.61 -20.19 -15.96
CA PHE A 398 -3.01 -19.46 -14.77
C PHE A 398 -1.92 -19.56 -13.69
N PRO A 399 -1.39 -18.45 -13.16
CA PRO A 399 -0.59 -18.48 -11.93
C PRO A 399 -1.45 -18.73 -10.67
N PHE A 400 -2.78 -18.77 -10.79
CA PHE A 400 -3.70 -19.07 -9.69
C PHE A 400 -3.83 -20.58 -9.52
N ARG A 401 -2.78 -21.23 -8.98
CA ARG A 401 -2.81 -22.67 -8.66
C ARG A 401 -3.84 -23.06 -7.58
N ARG A 402 -4.55 -22.10 -6.97
CA ARG A 402 -5.61 -22.31 -5.99
C ARG A 402 -6.65 -21.19 -6.13
N LEU A 403 -7.87 -21.51 -6.58
CA LEU A 403 -9.07 -20.66 -6.47
C LEU A 403 -9.99 -21.20 -5.38
#